data_AF-A0A954UP82-F1
#
_entry.id   AF-A0A954UP82-F1
#
_cell.length_a   1.000
_cell.length_b   1.000
_cell.length_c   1.000
_cell.angle_alpha   90.00
_cell.angle_beta   90.00
_cell.angle_gamma   90.00
#
_symmetry.space_group_name_H-M   'P 1'
#
loop_
_entity.id
_entity.type
_entity.pdbx_description
1 polymer ?
#
loop_
_entity_poly.entity_id
_entity_poly.type
_entity_poly.pdbx_seq_one_letter_code
_entity_poly.pdbx_strand_id
1 'polypeptide(L)'
;MSRLNRLAFLLAMLLLATGCGGGADGLMQDSIDLMNKTADALEKGDESAVDRLKKQSQSLQKRMEALNLSQEEKQRILSKYKEPIAKAMGRMMSATMSHVGNKMGKSMPMLPTP
;
A
#
# COMPACT_ATOMS: atom_id res chain seq x y z
N MET A 1 -25.05 2.64 -38.43
CA MET A 1 -24.58 2.05 -37.15
C MET A 1 -23.12 1.64 -37.27
N SER A 2 -22.24 2.60 -37.57
CA SER A 2 -21.05 2.31 -38.34
C SER A 2 -19.90 3.21 -37.88
N ARG A 3 -18.74 2.63 -37.61
CA ARG A 3 -17.47 3.25 -37.17
C ARG A 3 -17.38 3.70 -35.70
N LEU A 4 -18.35 4.45 -35.16
CA LEU A 4 -18.28 4.94 -33.77
C LEU A 4 -18.33 3.78 -32.74
N ASN A 5 -19.21 2.81 -32.96
CA ASN A 5 -19.36 1.66 -32.04
C ASN A 5 -18.17 0.69 -32.10
N ARG A 6 -17.40 0.68 -33.19
CA ARG A 6 -16.17 -0.14 -33.34
C ARG A 6 -14.98 0.50 -32.64
N LEU A 7 -14.89 1.84 -32.66
CA LEU A 7 -13.88 2.59 -31.91
C LEU A 7 -14.09 2.51 -30.40
N ALA A 8 -15.33 2.58 -29.92
CA ALA A 8 -15.64 2.41 -28.50
C ALA A 8 -15.26 1.02 -27.97
N PHE A 9 -15.47 -0.04 -28.77
CA PHE A 9 -15.12 -1.41 -28.40
C PHE A 9 -13.60 -1.67 -28.41
N LEU A 10 -12.86 -1.07 -29.35
CA LEU A 10 -11.40 -1.14 -29.39
C LEU A 10 -10.74 -0.31 -28.27
N LEU A 11 -11.31 0.85 -27.92
CA LEU A 11 -10.83 1.66 -26.80
C LEU A 11 -11.09 0.97 -25.46
N ALA A 12 -12.23 0.28 -25.31
CA ALA A 12 -12.53 -0.55 -24.15
C ALA A 12 -11.59 -1.76 -24.05
N MET A 13 -11.20 -2.37 -25.17
CA MET A 13 -10.17 -3.42 -25.18
C MET A 13 -8.76 -2.90 -24.90
N LEU A 14 -8.41 -1.68 -25.34
CA LEU A 14 -7.15 -1.04 -24.97
C LEU A 14 -7.10 -0.65 -23.49
N LEU A 15 -8.22 -0.23 -22.89
CA LEU A 15 -8.35 -0.02 -21.44
C LEU A 15 -8.27 -1.32 -20.64
N LEU A 16 -8.70 -2.45 -21.21
CA LEU A 16 -8.49 -3.78 -20.63
C LEU A 16 -7.04 -4.26 -20.79
N ALA A 17 -6.33 -3.83 -21.84
CA ALA A 17 -4.93 -4.17 -22.08
C ALA A 17 -3.92 -3.29 -21.31
N THR A 18 -4.28 -2.05 -20.95
CA THR A 18 -3.43 -1.15 -20.14
C THR A 18 -3.83 -1.09 -18.66
N GLY A 19 -4.95 -1.74 -18.28
CA GLY A 19 -5.53 -1.69 -16.93
C GLY A 19 -5.69 -3.03 -16.21
N CYS A 20 -5.12 -4.13 -16.72
CA CYS A 20 -5.09 -5.42 -16.01
C CYS A 20 -3.66 -5.78 -15.60
N GLY A 21 -3.08 -4.98 -14.69
CA GLY A 21 -1.93 -5.38 -13.87
C GLY A 21 -2.33 -6.42 -12.81
N GLY A 22 -3.19 -7.38 -13.15
CA GLY A 22 -3.77 -8.40 -12.26
C GLY A 22 -2.80 -9.51 -11.85
N GLY A 23 -1.52 -9.22 -11.82
CA GLY A 23 -0.45 -10.13 -11.41
C GLY A 23 0.24 -9.63 -10.15
N ALA A 24 1.24 -10.38 -9.71
CA ALA A 24 1.95 -10.07 -8.47
C ALA A 24 2.64 -8.70 -8.46
N ASP A 25 3.10 -8.21 -9.61
CA ASP A 25 3.70 -6.87 -9.74
C ASP A 25 2.74 -5.75 -9.30
N GLY A 26 1.47 -5.83 -9.70
CA GLY A 26 0.44 -4.85 -9.31
C GLY A 26 0.14 -4.94 -7.82
N LEU A 27 0.05 -6.16 -7.27
CA LEU A 27 -0.16 -6.34 -5.83
C LEU A 27 1.03 -5.86 -4.99
N MET A 28 2.27 -5.95 -5.49
CA MET A 28 3.43 -5.39 -4.80
C MET A 28 3.41 -3.87 -4.78
N GLN A 29 3.00 -3.24 -5.89
CA GLN A 29 2.81 -1.79 -5.93
C GLN A 29 1.70 -1.34 -4.97
N ASP A 30 0.57 -2.04 -4.97
CA ASP A 30 -0.53 -1.81 -4.02
C ASP A 30 -0.04 -1.94 -2.56
N SER A 31 0.84 -2.90 -2.28
CA SER A 31 1.41 -3.12 -0.94
C SER A 31 2.29 -1.95 -0.50
N ILE A 32 3.16 -1.48 -1.38
CA ILE A 32 4.04 -0.33 -1.13
C ILE A 32 3.22 0.95 -0.95
N ASP A 33 2.20 1.15 -1.77
CA ASP A 33 1.30 2.30 -1.67
C ASP A 33 0.52 2.29 -0.35
N LEU A 34 0.01 1.12 0.06
CA LEU A 34 -0.64 0.96 1.36
C LEU A 34 0.29 1.27 2.54
N MET A 35 1.56 0.84 2.49
CA MET A 35 2.55 1.17 3.52
C MET A 35 2.79 2.68 3.61
N ASN A 36 2.96 3.36 2.47
CA ASN A 36 3.16 4.81 2.44
C ASN A 36 1.92 5.57 2.95
N LYS A 37 0.71 5.20 2.50
CA LYS A 37 -0.54 5.82 2.97
C LYS A 37 -0.75 5.60 4.47
N THR A 38 -0.35 4.44 4.99
CA THR A 38 -0.40 4.16 6.43
C THR A 38 0.58 5.05 7.18
N ALA A 39 1.80 5.22 6.68
CA ALA A 39 2.77 6.16 7.24
C ALA A 39 2.21 7.58 7.28
N ASP A 40 1.67 8.07 6.16
CA ASP A 40 1.10 9.42 6.07
C ASP A 40 -0.11 9.60 7.03
N ALA A 41 -0.94 8.57 7.21
CA ALA A 41 -2.06 8.59 8.15
C ALA A 41 -1.58 8.63 9.61
N LEU A 42 -0.53 7.90 9.94
CA LEU A 42 0.10 7.92 11.27
C LEU A 42 0.73 9.28 11.58
N GLU A 43 1.44 9.88 10.63
CA GLU A 43 2.02 11.22 10.74
C GLU A 43 0.94 12.29 10.98
N LYS A 44 -0.21 12.16 10.31
CA LYS A 44 -1.37 13.03 10.49
C LYS A 44 -2.20 12.72 11.74
N GLY A 45 -1.98 11.58 12.38
CA GLY A 45 -2.78 11.10 13.50
C GLY A 45 -4.22 10.71 13.13
N ASP A 46 -4.50 10.37 11.87
CA ASP A 46 -5.82 9.94 11.41
C ASP A 46 -6.03 8.44 11.65
N GLU A 47 -6.46 8.09 12.86
CA GLU A 47 -6.70 6.69 13.25
C GLU A 47 -7.78 6.02 12.40
N SER A 48 -8.77 6.79 11.94
CA SER A 48 -9.83 6.27 11.06
C SER A 48 -9.27 5.81 9.71
N ALA A 49 -8.31 6.55 9.16
CA ALA A 49 -7.61 6.16 7.95
C ALA A 49 -6.72 4.94 8.19
N VAL A 50 -6.00 4.88 9.31
CA VAL A 50 -5.19 3.71 9.69
C VAL A 50 -6.04 2.43 9.73
N ASP A 51 -7.22 2.48 10.35
CA ASP A 51 -8.12 1.33 10.42
C ASP A 51 -8.67 0.91 9.05
N ARG A 52 -9.02 1.87 8.18
CA ARG A 52 -9.45 1.58 6.81
C ARG A 52 -8.32 0.93 6.00
N LEU A 53 -7.11 1.48 6.10
CA LEU A 53 -5.92 0.98 5.39
C LEU A 53 -5.52 -0.41 5.89
N LYS A 54 -5.70 -0.71 7.18
CA LYS A 54 -5.49 -2.06 7.75
C LYS A 54 -6.43 -3.09 7.11
N LYS A 55 -7.71 -2.76 6.91
CA LYS A 55 -8.65 -3.64 6.21
C LYS A 55 -8.26 -3.87 4.75
N GLN A 56 -7.79 -2.82 4.07
CA GLN A 56 -7.29 -2.93 2.69
C GLN A 56 -6.03 -3.80 2.61
N SER A 57 -5.11 -3.70 3.58
CA SER A 57 -3.93 -4.55 3.68
C SER A 57 -4.29 -6.03 3.85
N GLN A 58 -5.26 -6.36 4.70
CA GLN A 58 -5.77 -7.73 4.83
C GLN A 58 -6.38 -8.26 3.52
N SER A 59 -7.13 -7.42 2.81
CA SER A 59 -7.68 -7.79 1.49
C SER A 59 -6.56 -8.02 0.47
N LEU A 60 -5.50 -7.22 0.51
CA LEU A 60 -4.36 -7.37 -0.39
C LEU A 60 -3.58 -8.64 -0.10
N GLN A 61 -3.37 -8.99 1.17
CA GLN A 61 -2.71 -10.22 1.58
C GLN A 61 -3.44 -11.46 1.05
N LYS A 62 -4.77 -11.49 1.16
CA LYS A 62 -5.59 -12.58 0.59
C LYS A 62 -5.43 -12.68 -0.93
N ARG A 63 -5.38 -11.55 -1.64
CA ARG A 63 -5.13 -11.53 -3.10
C ARG A 63 -3.74 -12.06 -3.43
N MET A 64 -2.73 -11.74 -2.62
CA MET A 64 -1.35 -12.22 -2.81
C MET A 64 -1.25 -13.73 -2.59
N GLU A 65 -1.91 -14.26 -1.56
CA GLU A 65 -1.98 -15.70 -1.30
C GLU A 65 -2.71 -16.44 -2.43
N ALA A 66 -3.79 -15.86 -2.95
CA ALA A 66 -4.57 -16.42 -4.05
C ALA A 66 -3.80 -16.52 -5.38
N LEU A 67 -2.72 -15.73 -5.57
CA LEU A 67 -1.88 -15.84 -6.77
C LEU A 67 -1.04 -17.12 -6.79
N ASN A 68 -0.91 -17.83 -5.66
CA ASN A 68 -0.21 -19.11 -5.53
C ASN A 68 1.13 -19.17 -6.29
N LEU A 69 1.92 -18.09 -6.17
CA LEU A 69 3.15 -17.90 -6.93
C LEU A 69 4.17 -19.00 -6.63
N SER A 70 4.87 -19.43 -7.67
CA SER A 70 6.02 -20.33 -7.53
C SER A 70 7.14 -19.67 -6.70
N GLN A 71 8.07 -20.47 -6.20
CA GLN A 71 9.19 -19.96 -5.41
C GLN A 71 10.09 -19.02 -6.24
N GLU A 72 10.30 -19.33 -7.52
CA GLU A 72 11.08 -18.51 -8.45
C GLU A 72 10.41 -17.16 -8.72
N GLU A 73 9.10 -17.15 -8.93
CA GLU A 73 8.34 -15.91 -9.11
C GLU A 73 8.41 -15.05 -7.84
N LYS A 74 8.19 -15.66 -6.66
CA LYS A 74 8.34 -14.96 -5.37
C LYS A 74 9.71 -14.33 -5.23
N GLN A 75 10.79 -15.04 -5.53
CA GLN A 75 12.16 -14.50 -5.46
C GLN A 75 12.41 -13.39 -6.47
N ARG A 76 11.92 -13.53 -7.69
CA ARG A 76 12.05 -12.50 -8.74
C ARG A 76 11.32 -11.21 -8.34
N ILE A 77 10.09 -11.34 -7.84
CA ILE A 77 9.27 -10.22 -7.40
C ILE A 77 9.88 -9.57 -6.15
N LEU A 78 10.28 -10.36 -5.16
CA LEU A 78 10.96 -9.83 -3.98
C LEU A 78 12.23 -9.08 -4.35
N SER A 79 13.07 -9.63 -5.24
CA SER A 79 14.28 -8.94 -5.69
C SER A 79 13.98 -7.60 -6.37
N LYS A 80 12.94 -7.55 -7.22
CA LYS A 80 12.51 -6.34 -7.92
C LYS A 80 11.99 -5.25 -6.97
N TYR A 81 11.26 -5.64 -5.92
CA TYR A 81 10.61 -4.71 -5.00
C TYR A 81 11.31 -4.58 -3.65
N LYS A 82 12.44 -5.26 -3.42
CA LYS A 82 13.15 -5.28 -2.13
C LYS A 82 13.43 -3.89 -1.61
N GLU A 83 14.04 -3.05 -2.43
CA GLU A 83 14.40 -1.67 -2.05
C GLU A 83 13.17 -0.78 -1.86
N PRO A 84 12.18 -0.75 -2.78
CA PRO A 84 10.91 -0.04 -2.55
C PRO A 84 10.17 -0.46 -1.27
N ILE A 85 10.10 -1.77 -0.98
CA ILE A 85 9.49 -2.30 0.25
C ILE A 85 10.28 -1.86 1.46
N ALA A 86 11.61 -2.00 1.45
CA ALA A 86 12.45 -1.60 2.57
C ALA A 86 12.30 -0.10 2.87
N LYS A 87 12.23 0.74 1.83
CA LYS A 87 12.00 2.19 1.97
C LYS A 87 10.62 2.49 2.54
N ALA A 88 9.56 1.86 2.03
CA ALA A 88 8.20 2.06 2.51
C ALA A 88 8.03 1.56 3.95
N MET A 89 8.63 0.42 4.29
CA MET A 89 8.67 -0.13 5.64
C MET A 89 9.44 0.79 6.60
N GLY A 90 10.58 1.32 6.19
CA GLY A 90 11.35 2.30 6.95
C GLY A 90 10.55 3.57 7.24
N ARG A 91 9.86 4.12 6.22
CA ARG A 91 8.95 5.27 6.41
C ARG A 91 7.82 4.94 7.38
N MET A 92 7.15 3.81 7.22
CA MET A 92 6.07 3.39 8.10
C MET A 92 6.54 3.20 9.55
N MET A 93 7.71 2.60 9.76
CA MET A 93 8.30 2.42 11.09
C MET A 93 8.66 3.76 11.72
N SER A 94 9.27 4.68 10.95
CA SER A 94 9.54 6.04 11.41
C SER A 94 8.25 6.78 11.78
N ALA A 95 7.23 6.75 10.92
CA ALA A 95 5.94 7.36 11.18
C ALA A 95 5.25 6.78 12.42
N THR A 96 5.35 5.46 12.62
CA THR A 96 4.84 4.79 13.82
C THR A 96 5.58 5.26 15.07
N MET A 97 6.92 5.30 15.03
CA MET A 97 7.75 5.77 16.14
C MET A 97 7.43 7.23 16.49
N SER A 98 7.30 8.09 15.48
CA SER A 98 6.90 9.49 15.65
C SER A 98 5.49 9.62 16.20
N HIS A 99 4.54 8.81 15.72
CA HIS A 99 3.16 8.82 16.22
C HIS A 99 3.09 8.40 17.70
N VAL A 100 3.79 7.32 18.06
CA VAL A 100 3.87 6.84 19.45
C VAL A 100 4.60 7.86 20.34
N GLY A 101 5.72 8.41 19.88
CA GLY A 101 6.46 9.45 20.60
C GLY A 101 5.63 10.71 20.83
N ASN A 102 4.88 11.17 19.82
CA ASN A 102 3.98 12.31 19.95
C ASN A 102 2.81 12.03 20.89
N LYS A 103 2.25 10.82 20.88
CA LYS A 103 1.24 10.42 21.87
C LYS A 103 1.81 10.41 23.28
N MET A 104 2.97 9.78 23.49
CA MET A 104 3.63 9.70 24.79
C MET A 104 4.03 11.07 25.34
N GLY A 105 4.58 11.95 24.49
CA GLY A 105 4.93 13.33 24.84
C GLY A 105 3.72 14.20 25.19
N LYS A 106 2.56 13.99 24.53
CA LYS A 106 1.30 14.66 24.91
C LYS A 106 0.71 14.14 26.22
N SER A 107 1.01 12.91 26.62
CA SER A 107 0.50 12.29 27.85
C SER A 107 1.39 12.43 29.08
N MET A 108 2.56 13.07 28.98
CA MET A 108 3.34 13.48 30.16
C MET A 108 3.04 14.95 30.49
N PRO A 109 2.18 15.24 31.48
CA PRO A 109 2.20 16.56 32.09
C PRO A 109 3.61 16.78 32.64
N MET A 110 4.28 17.86 32.24
CA MET A 110 5.47 18.31 32.95
C MET A 110 5.09 18.44 34.43
N LEU A 111 5.65 17.55 35.26
CA LEU A 111 5.60 17.74 36.70
C LEU A 111 6.23 19.10 36.98
N PRO A 112 5.53 20.01 37.70
CA PRO A 112 6.17 21.25 38.13
C PRO A 112 7.40 20.86 38.94
N THR A 113 8.57 21.28 38.46
CA THR A 113 9.81 21.19 39.22
C THR A 113 9.66 22.00 40.52
N PRO A 114 10.10 21.46 41.67
CA PRO A 114 10.00 22.13 42.96
C PRO A 114 10.83 23.42 43.03
#